data_AF-A0A926FJ49-F1
#
_entry.id   AF-A0A926FJ49-F1
#
_cell.length_a   1.000
_cell.length_b   1.000
_cell.length_c   1.000
_cell.angle_alpha   90.00
_cell.angle_beta   90.00
_cell.angle_gamma   90.00
#
_symmetry.space_group_name_H-M   'P 1'
#
loop_
_entity.id
_entity.type
_entity.pdbx_description
1 polymer ?
#
loop_
_entity_poly.entity_id
_entity_poly.type
_entity_poly.pdbx_seq_one_letter_code
_entity_poly.pdbx_strand_id
1 'polypeptide(L)' 'MPMGPVWRLIRGQKDACQRCGREILDFPAVGRVVDFQFQPEEKYCWDCYGYIQPFVDDVAPESQNPFQPVTKPAIR' A
#
# COMPACT_ATOMS: atom_id res chain seq x y z
N MET A 1 10.01 -8.63 10.54
CA MET A 1 10.23 -8.38 9.10
C MET A 1 9.64 -7.02 8.79
N PRO A 2 10.36 -6.07 8.17
CA PRO A 2 9.71 -4.84 7.72
C PRO A 2 8.66 -5.22 6.69
N MET A 3 7.39 -4.97 7.00
CA MET A 3 6.31 -5.11 6.02
C MET A 3 6.62 -4.12 4.88
N GLY A 4 6.56 -4.60 3.64
CA GLY A 4 6.78 -3.77 2.46
C GLY A 4 5.80 -2.59 2.39
N PRO A 5 6.04 -1.63 1.49
CA PRO A 5 5.15 -0.50 1.30
C PRO A 5 3.72 -0.97 0.97
N VAL A 6 2.74 -0.39 1.67
CA VAL A 6 1.31 -0.71 1.54
C VAL A 6 0.61 0.41 0.81
N TRP A 7 -0.24 0.04 -0.14
CA TRP A 7 -1.13 0.97 -0.84
C TRP A 7 -2.47 1.10 -0.12
N ARG A 8 -2.96 2.33 0.04
CA ARG A 8 -4.25 2.62 0.64
C ARG A 8 -4.91 3.82 -0.04
N LEU A 9 -6.22 3.72 -0.23
CA LEU A 9 -7.06 4.88 -0.60
C LEU A 9 -7.37 5.70 0.65
N ILE A 10 -6.88 6.94 0.68
CA ILE A 10 -7.22 7.92 1.71
C ILE A 10 -8.51 8.61 1.29
N ARG A 11 -9.50 8.65 2.18
CA ARG A 11 -10.82 9.26 1.91
C ARG A 11 -11.10 10.44 2.82
N GLY A 12 -11.84 11.42 2.32
CA GLY A 12 -12.26 12.62 3.04
C GLY A 12 -11.14 13.62 3.33
N GLN A 13 -9.99 13.48 2.68
CA GLN A 13 -8.83 14.36 2.88
C GLN A 13 -8.41 15.01 1.57
N LYS A 14 -8.01 16.28 1.67
CA LYS A 14 -7.38 17.04 0.59
C LYS A 14 -5.87 17.10 0.78
N ASP A 15 -5.14 16.98 -0.31
CA ASP A 15 -3.68 17.09 -0.31
C ASP A 15 -3.17 17.55 -1.69
N ALA A 16 -1.87 17.51 -1.91
CA ALA A 16 -1.25 17.70 -3.21
C ALA A 16 -0.64 16.39 -3.73
N CYS A 17 -0.84 16.12 -5.02
CA CYS A 17 -0.13 15.04 -5.71
C CYS A 17 1.36 15.35 -5.73
N GLN A 18 2.20 14.49 -5.14
CA GLN A 18 3.65 14.73 -5.12
C GLN A 18 4.27 14.71 -6.51
N ARG A 19 3.66 14.00 -7.46
CA ARG A 19 4.22 13.88 -8.82
C ARG A 19 3.95 15.10 -9.70
N CYS A 20 2.73 15.64 -9.68
CA CYS A 20 2.34 16.74 -10.57
C CYS A 20 1.91 18.02 -9.85
N GLY A 21 1.93 18.06 -8.51
CA GLY A 21 1.61 19.23 -7.70
C GLY A 21 0.13 19.64 -7.68
N ARG A 22 -0.75 18.93 -8.40
CA ARG A 22 -2.19 19.24 -8.43
C ARG A 22 -2.85 18.92 -7.08
N GLU A 23 -3.82 19.75 -6.68
CA GLU A 23 -4.71 19.44 -5.54
C GLU A 23 -5.47 18.15 -5.82
N ILE A 24 -5.56 17.29 -4.80
CA ILE A 24 -6.23 15.99 -4.86
C ILE A 24 -7.19 15.84 -3.69
N LEU A 25 -8.30 15.14 -3.95
CA LEU A 25 -9.28 14.67 -2.98
C LEU A 25 -9.41 13.17 -3.19
N ASP A 26 -9.57 12.41 -2.11
CA ASP A 26 -9.76 10.95 -2.15
C ASP A 26 -8.70 10.24 -3.01
N PHE A 27 -7.49 10.14 -2.48
CA PHE A 27 -6.31 9.79 -3.27
C PHE A 27 -5.65 8.47 -2.84
N PRO A 28 -5.08 7.72 -3.81
CA PRO A 28 -4.18 6.61 -3.50
C PRO A 28 -2.88 7.14 -2.88
N ALA A 29 -2.47 6.49 -1.78
CA ALA A 29 -1.22 6.73 -1.10
C ALA A 29 -0.48 5.41 -0.85
N VAL A 30 0.84 5.47 -0.89
CA VAL A 30 1.73 4.37 -0.50
C VAL A 30 2.51 4.77 0.73
N GLY A 31 2.73 3.82 1.63
CA GLY A 31 3.49 4.08 2.84
C GLY A 31 3.60 2.87 3.73
N ARG A 32 3.74 3.07 5.04
CA ARG A 32 4.01 2.00 6.00
C ARG A 32 2.91 1.89 7.03
N VAL A 33 2.76 0.72 7.64
CA VAL A 33 1.95 0.56 8.85
C VAL A 33 2.89 0.49 10.06
N VAL A 34 2.81 1.49 10.92
CA VAL A 34 3.58 1.59 12.17
C VAL A 34 2.58 1.68 13.31
N ASP A 35 2.72 0.85 14.34
CA ASP A 35 1.81 0.80 15.49
C ASP A 35 0.33 0.71 15.10
N PHE A 36 0.02 -0.15 14.13
CA PHE A 36 -1.33 -0.34 13.56
C PHE A 36 -1.92 0.90 12.86
N GLN A 37 -1.11 1.93 12.61
CA GLN A 37 -1.52 3.15 11.91
C GLN A 37 -0.81 3.27 10.56
N PHE A 38 -1.57 3.66 9.53
CA PHE A 38 -1.02 3.89 8.20
C PHE A 38 -0.38 5.28 8.12
N GLN A 39 0.90 5.32 7.77
CA GLN A 39 1.65 6.54 7.53
C GLN A 39 1.89 6.71 6.03
N PRO A 40 1.20 7.66 5.36
CA PRO A 40 1.39 7.90 3.94
C PRO A 40 2.74 8.56 3.69
N GLU A 41 3.54 7.97 2.81
CA GLU A 41 4.85 8.50 2.39
C GLU A 41 4.77 9.14 1.03
N GLU A 42 4.02 8.49 0.12
CA GLU A 42 3.71 9.07 -1.17
C GLU A 42 2.21 9.14 -1.47
N LYS A 43 1.80 10.18 -2.22
CA LYS A 43 0.41 10.55 -2.50
C LYS A 43 0.26 10.95 -3.96
N TYR A 44 -0.71 10.34 -4.63
CA TYR A 44 -0.87 10.48 -6.07
C TYR A 44 -2.29 10.88 -6.46
N CYS A 45 -2.43 11.74 -7.47
CA CYS A 45 -3.71 11.88 -8.17
C CYS A 45 -3.99 10.59 -8.97
N TRP A 46 -5.26 10.35 -9.29
CA TRP A 46 -5.68 9.19 -10.07
C TRP A 46 -4.97 9.08 -11.43
N ASP A 47 -4.72 10.19 -12.11
CA ASP A 47 -3.95 10.19 -13.37
C ASP A 47 -2.53 9.64 -13.13
N CYS A 48 -1.82 10.19 -12.14
CA CYS A 48 -0.45 9.78 -11.83
C CYS A 48 -0.40 8.35 -11.29
N TYR A 49 -1.43 7.92 -10.55
CA TYR A 49 -1.58 6.55 -10.09
C TYR A 49 -1.73 5.57 -11.24
N GLY A 50 -2.56 5.87 -12.24
CA GLY A 50 -2.72 5.01 -13.42
C GLY A 50 -1.43 4.73 -14.19
N TYR A 51 -0.48 5.69 -14.18
CA TYR A 51 0.85 5.50 -14.77
C TYR A 51 1.78 4.59 -13.95
N ILE A 52 1.58 4.49 -12.63
CA ILE A 52 2.45 3.72 -11.73
C ILE A 52 1.85 2.36 -11.33
N GLN A 53 0.51 2.21 -11.41
CA GLN A 53 -0.20 0.99 -11.05
C GLN A 53 0.38 -0.28 -11.71
N PRO A 54 0.79 -0.29 -13.00
CA PRO A 54 1.35 -1.49 -13.63
C PRO A 54 2.62 -2.00 -12.94
N PHE A 55 3.40 -1.11 -12.33
CA PHE A 55 4.64 -1.46 -11.61
C PHE A 55 4.39 -1.88 -10.15
N VAL A 56 3.18 -1.63 -9.64
CA VAL A 56 2.75 -1.94 -8.28
C VAL A 56 2.09 -3.31 -8.20
N ASP A 57 1.32 -3.70 -9.22
CA ASP A 57 0.64 -5.00 -9.28
C ASP A 57 1.59 -6.15 -9.66
N ASP A 58 2.77 -5.86 -10.21
CA ASP A 58 3.88 -6.81 -10.45
C ASP A 58 4.61 -7.23 -9.16
N VAL A 59 3.89 -7.33 -8.04
CA VAL A 59 4.42 -7.99 -6.84
C VAL A 59 4.65 -9.44 -7.19
N ALA A 60 5.92 -9.86 -7.17
CA ALA A 60 6.31 -11.23 -7.45
C ALA A 60 5.43 -12.22 -6.67
N PRO A 61 4.99 -13.33 -7.29
CA PRO A 61 4.01 -14.27 -6.72
C PRO A 61 4.43 -14.85 -5.36
N GLU A 62 5.71 -14.79 -5.04
CA GLU A 62 6.28 -15.15 -3.73
C GLU A 62 5.79 -14.30 -2.54
N SER A 63 5.23 -13.11 -2.79
CA SER A 63 4.65 -12.26 -1.74
C SER A 63 3.14 -12.51 -1.50
N GLN A 64 2.49 -13.32 -2.34
CA GLN A 64 1.05 -13.61 -2.22
C GLN A 64 0.72 -14.63 -1.13
N ASN A 65 1.71 -15.20 -0.44
CA ASN A 65 1.46 -16.22 0.58
C ASN A 65 2.28 -16.05 1.88
N PRO A 66 1.96 -15.05 2.73
CA PRO A 66 2.62 -14.89 4.03
C PRO A 66 2.10 -15.85 5.11
N PHE A 67 1.01 -16.59 4.87
CA PHE A 67 0.42 -17.49 5.87
C PHE A 67 0.76 -18.94 5.55
N GLN A 68 1.88 -19.42 6.08
CA GLN A 68 2.03 -20.87 6.28
C GLN A 68 1.00 -21.33 7.33
N PRO A 69 0.13 -22.32 7.03
CA PRO A 69 -0.76 -22.86 8.03
C PRO A 69 0.09 -23.52 9.12
N VAL A 70 0.00 -22.99 10.35
CA VAL A 70 0.64 -23.59 11.52
C VAL A 70 -0.02 -24.94 11.76
N THR A 71 0.67 -26.03 11.42
CA THR A 71 0.22 -27.37 11.78
C THR A 71 0.33 -27.51 13.30
N LYS A 72 -0.82 -27.68 13.97
CA LYS A 72 -0.84 -28.05 15.40
C LYS A 72 0.01 -29.31 15.58
N PRO A 73 0.90 -29.39 16.59
CA PRO A 73 1.59 -30.63 16.88
C PRO A 73 0.56 -31.68 17.29
N ALA A 74 0.64 -32.86 16.68
CA ALA A 74 -0.13 -34.02 17.10
C ALA A 74 0.30 -34.38 18.53
N ILE A 75 -0.61 -34.21 19.49
CA ILE A 75 -0.42 -34.68 20.86
C ILE A 75 -0.43 -36.21 20.79
N ARG A 76 0.65 -36.82 21.27
CA ARG A 76 0.90 -38.26 21.26
C ARG A 76 0.37 -38.91 22.53
#